data_AF-A0A2I0XCU6-F1
#
_entry.id   AF-A0A2I0XCU6-F1
#
_cell.length_a   1.000
_cell.length_b   1.000
_cell.length_c   1.000
_cell.angle_alpha   90.00
_cell.angle_beta   90.00
_cell.angle_gamma   90.00
#
_symmetry.space_group_name_H-M   'P 1'
#
loop_
_entity.id
_entity.type
_entity.pdbx_description
1 polymer ?
#
loop_
_entity_poly.entity_id
_entity_poly.type
_entity_poly.pdbx_seq_one_letter_code
_entity_poly.pdbx_strand_id
1 'polypeptide(L)'
;MCPCNNCYPQNDLLYDPTQSSTFSKISCQSSYCSSDTMQNICFDCSHDNGGQFMKIDGLLGLGRGALLIISQTAQFYGKVFSYCLPSNSNVVRYLALGSSATGVQYTPMLTNPKPAIPILPKACCHFYWG
;
A
#
# COMPACT_ATOMS: atom_id res chain seq x y z
N MET A 1 -12.17 -4.17 -17.13
CA MET A 1 -10.95 -3.63 -17.78
C MET A 1 -11.03 -2.14 -17.58
N CYS A 2 -10.16 -1.52 -16.79
CA CYS A 2 -10.22 -0.09 -16.49
C CYS A 2 -9.80 0.73 -17.72
N PRO A 3 -10.69 1.57 -18.28
CA PRO A 3 -10.26 2.66 -19.12
C PRO A 3 -10.42 3.94 -18.29
N CYS A 4 -9.31 4.44 -17.75
CA CYS A 4 -9.31 5.80 -17.24
C CYS A 4 -9.25 6.75 -18.43
N ASN A 5 -10.37 7.38 -18.74
CA ASN A 5 -10.41 8.44 -19.73
C ASN A 5 -10.18 9.78 -19.03
N ASN A 6 -9.38 10.65 -19.65
CA ASN A 6 -9.11 12.03 -19.20
C ASN A 6 -8.34 12.19 -17.88
N CYS A 7 -7.29 11.41 -17.68
CA CYS A 7 -6.39 11.57 -16.53
C CYS A 7 -5.77 12.97 -16.47
N TYR A 8 -5.58 13.47 -15.25
CA TYR A 8 -4.77 14.65 -14.97
C TYR A 8 -3.32 14.38 -15.42
N PRO A 9 -2.69 15.31 -16.15
CA PRO A 9 -1.30 15.14 -16.57
C PRO A 9 -0.36 15.25 -15.36
N GLN A 10 0.28 14.14 -15.02
CA GLN A 10 1.36 14.10 -14.03
C GLN A 10 2.60 14.80 -14.62
N ASN A 11 2.74 16.09 -14.30
CA ASN A 11 3.86 16.95 -14.75
C ASN A 11 4.97 17.07 -13.69
N ASP A 12 4.82 16.39 -12.56
CA ASP A 12 5.81 16.39 -11.49
C ASP A 12 7.06 15.60 -11.89
N LEU A 13 8.20 15.96 -11.31
CA LEU A 13 9.46 15.26 -11.55
C LEU A 13 9.35 13.83 -11.05
N LEU A 14 9.55 12.87 -11.95
CA LEU A 14 9.63 11.47 -11.59
C LEU A 14 10.79 11.26 -10.59
N TYR A 15 10.58 10.38 -9.62
CA TYR A 15 11.62 9.98 -8.67
C TYR A 15 12.89 9.52 -9.40
N ASP A 16 13.97 10.29 -9.23
CA ASP A 16 15.30 9.93 -9.70
C ASP A 16 16.11 9.33 -8.53
N PRO A 17 16.39 8.01 -8.53
CA PRO A 17 17.14 7.38 -7.46
C PRO A 17 18.57 7.92 -7.33
N THR A 18 19.15 8.50 -8.39
CA THR A 18 20.52 9.05 -8.36
C THR A 18 20.61 10.33 -7.52
N GLN A 19 19.49 11.04 -7.36
CA GLN A 19 19.37 12.27 -6.58
C GLN A 19 19.03 12.01 -5.11
N SER A 20 18.93 10.74 -4.69
CA SER A 20 18.54 10.34 -3.35
C SER A 20 19.73 9.83 -2.54
N SER A 21 20.08 10.54 -1.46
CA SER A 21 21.16 10.14 -0.55
C SER A 21 20.85 8.87 0.27
N THR A 22 19.59 8.43 0.29
CA THR A 22 19.12 7.25 1.02
C THR A 22 18.79 6.07 0.09
N PHE A 23 18.84 6.26 -1.22
CA PHE A 23 18.57 5.18 -2.16
C PHE A 23 19.69 4.14 -2.13
N SER A 24 19.30 2.87 -2.12
CA SER A 24 20.22 1.75 -2.31
C SER A 24 19.52 0.65 -3.10
N LYS A 25 20.25 0.01 -4.02
CA LYS A 25 19.75 -1.17 -4.73
C LYS A 25 19.77 -2.36 -3.76
N ILE A 26 18.63 -3.01 -3.59
CA ILE A 26 18.50 -4.24 -2.80
C ILE A 26 18.61 -5.43 -3.75
N SER A 27 19.44 -6.43 -3.39
CA SER A 27 19.54 -7.68 -4.15
C SER A 27 18.24 -8.47 -4.06
N CYS A 28 17.83 -9.12 -5.16
CA CYS A 28 16.68 -10.04 -5.14
C CYS A 28 16.92 -11.39 -4.48
N GLN A 29 18.11 -11.58 -3.89
CA GLN A 29 18.37 -12.63 -2.91
C GLN A 29 18.00 -12.20 -1.47
N SER A 30 17.74 -10.91 -1.25
CA SER A 30 17.28 -10.39 0.04
C SER A 30 15.82 -10.77 0.29
N SER A 31 15.47 -10.99 1.56
CA SER A 31 14.08 -11.14 2.00
C SER A 31 13.18 -9.94 1.71
N TYR A 32 13.77 -8.77 1.37
CA TYR A 32 13.03 -7.56 1.05
C TYR A 32 12.67 -7.41 -0.44
N CYS A 33 13.23 -8.23 -1.33
CA CYS A 33 12.82 -8.28 -2.73
C CYS A 33 12.08 -9.59 -2.99
N SER A 34 10.74 -9.51 -3.07
CA SER A 34 9.92 -10.51 -3.75
C SER A 34 9.57 -9.99 -5.13
N SER A 35 9.67 -10.84 -6.15
CA SER A 35 9.36 -10.47 -7.53
C SER A 35 8.21 -11.33 -8.04
N ASP A 36 6.99 -10.96 -7.67
CA ASP A 36 5.79 -11.57 -8.23
C ASP A 36 5.31 -10.74 -9.41
N THR A 37 5.24 -11.35 -10.59
CA THR A 37 4.71 -10.66 -11.78
C THR A 37 3.20 -10.78 -11.79
N MET A 38 2.53 -9.66 -11.54
CA MET A 38 1.07 -9.60 -11.54
C MET A 38 0.58 -8.97 -12.85
N GLN A 39 -0.29 -9.68 -13.54
CA GLN A 39 -0.92 -9.19 -14.77
C GLN A 39 -2.31 -8.64 -14.47
N ASN A 40 -2.80 -7.74 -15.33
CA ASN A 40 -4.14 -7.18 -15.24
C ASN A 40 -4.44 -6.40 -13.95
N ILE A 41 -3.42 -5.85 -13.28
CA ILE A 41 -3.63 -4.86 -12.23
C ILE A 41 -4.09 -3.56 -12.87
N CYS A 42 -5.26 -3.09 -12.46
CA CYS A 42 -5.76 -1.77 -12.76
C CYS A 42 -5.18 -0.75 -11.77
N PHE A 43 -4.48 0.25 -12.30
CA PHE A 43 -4.17 1.48 -11.58
C PHE A 43 -5.11 2.56 -12.11
N ASP A 44 -5.85 3.21 -11.20
CA ASP A 44 -6.68 4.35 -11.54
C ASP A 44 -5.82 5.62 -11.64
N CYS A 45 -6.35 6.66 -12.27
CA CYS A 45 -5.72 7.97 -12.34
C CYS A 45 -6.63 9.03 -11.76
N SER A 46 -6.02 10.07 -11.21
CA SER A 46 -6.77 11.25 -10.79
C SER A 46 -7.14 12.12 -11.99
N HIS A 47 -8.31 12.77 -11.94
CA HIS A 47 -8.75 13.78 -12.92
C HIS A 47 -8.49 15.21 -12.45
N ASP A 48 -8.29 15.40 -11.13
CA ASP A 48 -8.01 16.68 -10.49
C ASP A 48 -7.11 16.43 -9.28
N ASN A 49 -5.96 17.12 -9.22
CA ASN A 49 -4.98 16.98 -8.15
C ASN A 49 -5.07 18.10 -7.09
N GLY A 50 -6.20 18.79 -6.98
CA GLY A 50 -6.44 19.77 -5.91
C GLY A 50 -6.31 19.19 -4.49
N GLY A 51 -5.64 19.91 -3.57
CA GLY A 51 -5.56 19.56 -2.14
C GLY A 51 -4.16 19.71 -1.52
N GLN A 52 -4.00 19.34 -0.23
CA GLN A 52 -2.72 19.40 0.51
C GLN A 52 -1.71 18.29 0.11
N PHE A 53 -1.99 17.51 -0.93
CA PHE A 53 -1.22 16.32 -1.32
C PHE A 53 0.05 16.63 -2.14
N MET A 54 0.59 17.83 -2.03
CA MET A 54 1.60 18.41 -2.95
C MET A 54 3.01 17.75 -2.90
N LYS A 55 3.16 16.57 -2.31
CA LYS A 55 4.44 15.85 -2.16
C LYS A 55 4.32 14.32 -2.31
N ILE A 56 3.26 13.82 -2.96
CA ILE A 56 3.10 12.38 -3.25
C ILE A 56 2.84 12.16 -4.74
N ASP A 57 3.39 11.08 -5.29
CA ASP A 57 3.18 10.72 -6.71
C ASP A 57 1.86 9.99 -6.96
N GLY A 58 1.23 9.48 -5.90
CA GLY A 58 -0.05 8.78 -5.98
C GLY A 58 -0.50 8.17 -4.65
N LEU A 59 -1.71 7.59 -4.65
CA LEU A 59 -2.30 6.92 -3.49
C LEU A 59 -2.44 5.42 -3.75
N LEU A 60 -1.96 4.61 -2.82
CA LEU A 60 -2.17 3.16 -2.82
C LEU A 60 -3.21 2.79 -1.76
N GLY A 61 -4.40 2.37 -2.20
CA GLY A 61 -5.47 1.97 -1.29
C GLY A 61 -5.35 0.51 -0.82
N LEU A 62 -5.45 0.28 0.50
CA LEU A 62 -5.32 -1.04 1.15
C LEU A 62 -6.66 -1.61 1.67
N GLY A 63 -7.78 -0.99 1.31
CA GLY A 63 -9.12 -1.40 1.74
C GLY A 63 -9.68 -2.62 0.98
N ARG A 64 -10.98 -2.88 1.17
CA ARG A 64 -11.73 -4.03 0.59
C ARG A 64 -12.30 -3.79 -0.82
N GLY A 65 -12.17 -2.59 -1.38
CA GLY A 65 -12.73 -2.25 -2.69
C GLY A 65 -12.13 -3.10 -3.81
N ALA A 66 -12.92 -3.40 -4.85
CA ALA A 66 -12.51 -4.29 -5.94
C ALA A 66 -11.29 -3.80 -6.73
N LEU A 67 -11.11 -2.48 -6.85
CA LEU A 67 -9.97 -1.85 -7.52
C LEU A 67 -8.76 -1.62 -6.59
N LEU A 68 -8.84 -1.99 -5.32
CA LEU A 68 -7.74 -1.79 -4.37
C LEU A 68 -6.73 -2.91 -4.47
N ILE A 69 -5.47 -2.63 -4.15
CA ILE A 69 -4.36 -3.56 -4.41
C ILE A 69 -4.56 -4.91 -3.69
N ILE A 70 -5.14 -4.90 -2.49
CA ILE A 70 -5.36 -6.14 -1.73
C ILE A 70 -6.40 -7.05 -2.41
N SER A 71 -7.39 -6.47 -3.06
CA SER A 71 -8.42 -7.22 -3.79
C SER A 71 -7.89 -7.74 -5.12
N GLN A 72 -7.17 -6.89 -5.87
CA GLN A 72 -6.62 -7.26 -7.18
C GLN A 72 -5.53 -8.33 -7.08
N THR A 73 -4.78 -8.35 -5.98
CA THR A 73 -3.67 -9.30 -5.74
C THR A 73 -4.08 -10.49 -4.87
N ALA A 74 -5.38 -10.69 -4.65
CA ALA A 74 -5.92 -11.72 -3.76
C ALA A 74 -5.40 -13.14 -4.07
N GLN A 75 -5.20 -13.46 -5.35
CA GLN A 75 -4.71 -14.78 -5.77
C GLN A 75 -3.27 -15.06 -5.33
N PHE A 76 -2.46 -14.02 -5.19
CA PHE A 76 -1.05 -14.13 -4.78
C PHE A 76 -0.88 -13.98 -3.27
N TYR A 77 -1.63 -13.05 -2.66
CA TYR A 77 -1.40 -12.62 -1.29
C TYR A 77 -2.55 -12.90 -0.32
N GLY A 78 -3.57 -13.66 -0.75
CA GLY A 78 -4.65 -14.13 0.10
C GLY A 78 -5.51 -13.01 0.71
N LYS A 79 -5.50 -11.82 0.10
CA LYS A 79 -6.12 -10.58 0.62
C LYS A 79 -5.59 -10.16 2.01
N VAL A 80 -4.30 -10.41 2.26
CA VAL A 80 -3.63 -10.10 3.53
C VAL A 80 -2.56 -9.04 3.33
N PHE A 81 -2.45 -8.13 4.29
CA PHE A 81 -1.29 -7.24 4.41
C PHE A 81 -0.95 -6.96 5.87
N SER A 82 0.28 -6.52 6.11
CA SER A 82 0.71 -5.94 7.38
C SER A 82 1.47 -4.67 7.19
N TYR A 83 1.44 -3.85 8.22
CA TYR A 83 2.39 -2.76 8.36
C TYR A 83 2.95 -2.72 9.77
N CYS A 84 4.13 -2.12 9.90
CA CYS A 84 4.60 -1.60 11.17
C CYS A 84 5.07 -0.16 10.99
N LEU A 85 4.36 0.78 11.62
CA LEU A 85 4.61 2.22 11.51
C LEU A 85 4.77 2.87 12.91
N PRO A 86 5.77 2.44 13.70
CA PRO A 86 5.99 2.94 15.04
C PRO A 86 6.41 4.42 15.03
N SER A 87 6.30 5.11 16.17
CA SER A 87 6.81 6.49 16.29
C SER A 87 8.33 6.55 16.52
N ASN A 88 8.93 5.47 17.03
CA ASN A 88 10.37 5.37 17.27
C ASN A 88 11.13 4.97 15.99
N SER A 89 12.41 5.34 15.90
CA SER A 89 13.27 5.06 14.74
C SER A 89 14.00 3.72 14.82
N ASN A 90 14.04 3.09 16.00
CA ASN A 90 14.83 1.88 16.25
C ASN A 90 14.12 0.58 15.85
N VAL A 91 12.87 0.67 15.38
CA VAL A 91 12.08 -0.45 14.92
C VAL A 91 11.91 -0.35 13.41
N VAL A 92 12.07 -1.48 12.72
CA VAL A 92 11.91 -1.57 11.26
C VAL A 92 10.49 -1.15 10.88
N ARG A 93 10.40 -0.17 9.99
CA ARG A 93 9.15 0.25 9.37
C ARG A 93 8.94 -0.58 8.12
N TYR A 94 7.77 -1.16 7.97
CA TYR A 94 7.46 -1.94 6.78
C TYR A 94 5.98 -1.88 6.43
N LEU A 95 5.71 -2.17 5.17
CA LEU A 95 4.43 -2.58 4.64
C LEU A 95 4.70 -3.85 3.83
N ALA A 96 3.96 -4.92 4.07
CA ALA A 96 4.10 -6.19 3.39
C ALA A 96 2.74 -6.68 2.90
N LEU A 97 2.71 -7.24 1.70
CA LEU A 97 1.56 -7.96 1.16
C LEU A 97 1.80 -9.45 1.31
N GLY A 98 0.77 -10.20 1.65
CA GLY A 98 0.85 -11.66 1.74
C GLY A 98 1.79 -12.10 2.85
N SER A 99 1.24 -12.33 4.04
CA SER A 99 2.03 -12.84 5.18
C SER A 99 1.08 -13.38 6.23
N SER A 100 1.32 -14.61 6.69
CA SER A 100 0.65 -15.12 7.88
C SER A 100 1.54 -14.81 9.08
N ALA A 101 1.02 -14.10 10.08
CA ALA A 101 1.74 -13.90 11.33
C ALA A 101 1.28 -14.86 12.41
N THR A 102 2.27 -15.36 13.14
CA THR A 102 2.07 -16.13 14.36
C THR A 102 2.01 -15.19 15.57
N GLY A 103 1.21 -15.53 16.58
CA GLY A 103 1.11 -14.73 17.81
C GLY A 103 0.33 -13.41 17.67
N VAL A 104 -0.49 -13.25 16.64
CA VAL A 104 -1.36 -12.07 16.46
C VAL A 104 -2.66 -12.23 17.23
N GLN A 105 -3.13 -11.13 17.82
CA GLN A 105 -4.47 -11.02 18.38
C GLN A 105 -5.39 -10.39 17.34
N TYR A 106 -6.52 -11.03 17.08
CA TYR A 106 -7.48 -10.57 16.08
C TYR A 106 -8.53 -9.67 16.72
N THR A 107 -8.86 -8.57 16.03
CA THR A 107 -10.03 -7.74 16.33
C THR A 107 -10.89 -7.66 15.07
N PRO A 108 -12.21 -7.88 15.16
CA PRO A 108 -13.09 -7.77 14.00
C PRO A 108 -13.04 -6.36 13.41
N MET A 109 -12.87 -6.27 12.09
CA MET A 109 -13.01 -5.00 11.38
C MET A 109 -14.48 -4.74 11.05
N LEU A 110 -15.00 -3.62 11.53
CA LEU A 110 -16.37 -3.19 11.31
C LEU A 110 -16.62 -2.98 9.80
N THR A 111 -17.69 -3.58 9.29
CA THR A 111 -18.13 -3.47 7.88
C THR A 111 -18.94 -2.21 7.61
N ASN A 112 -19.43 -1.54 8.65
CA ASN A 112 -20.29 -0.37 8.53
C ASN A 112 -19.99 0.67 9.62
N PRO A 113 -18.84 1.35 9.56
CA PRO A 113 -18.60 2.45 10.47
C PRO A 113 -19.46 3.64 10.03
N LYS A 114 -20.28 4.18 10.95
CA LYS A 114 -20.47 5.64 10.99
C LYS A 114 -19.08 6.26 10.79
N PRO A 115 -18.90 7.35 10.01
CA PRO A 115 -17.59 7.85 9.61
C PRO A 115 -16.77 8.28 10.83
N ALA A 116 -16.16 7.29 11.48
CA ALA A 116 -15.11 7.41 12.45
C ALA A 116 -13.89 7.00 11.64
N ILE A 117 -13.04 7.97 11.36
CA ILE A 117 -11.73 7.73 10.80
C ILE A 117 -11.05 6.76 11.77
N PRO A 118 -10.83 5.48 11.41
CA PRO A 118 -10.12 4.58 12.30
C PRO A 118 -8.71 5.15 12.43
N ILE A 119 -8.37 5.61 13.62
CA ILE A 119 -7.02 6.10 13.89
C ILE A 119 -6.13 4.87 13.76
N LEU A 120 -5.34 4.80 12.67
CA LEU A 120 -4.38 3.73 12.47
C LEU A 120 -3.47 3.68 13.71
N PRO A 121 -3.41 2.54 14.44
CA PRO A 121 -2.49 2.41 15.55
C PRO A 121 -1.07 2.68 15.04
N LYS A 122 -0.30 3.49 15.76
CA LYS A 122 1.16 3.65 15.53
C LYS A 122 1.91 2.41 16.02
N ALA A 123 1.51 1.24 15.53
CA ALA A 123 1.95 -0.07 15.96
C ALA A 123 2.09 -1.02 14.75
N CYS A 124 2.56 -2.23 14.99
CA CYS A 124 2.52 -3.28 13.98
C CYS A 124 1.10 -3.89 13.95
N CYS A 125 0.52 -4.05 12.76
CA CYS A 125 -0.82 -4.58 12.56
C CYS A 125 -0.87 -5.52 11.34
N HIS A 126 -1.62 -6.62 11.47
CA HIS A 126 -1.95 -7.53 10.37
C HIS A 126 -3.44 -7.44 10.04
N PHE A 127 -3.75 -7.41 8.75
CA PHE A 127 -5.10 -7.24 8.22
C PHE A 127 -5.44 -8.39 7.31
N TYR A 128 -6.62 -8.97 7.54
CA TYR A 128 -7.16 -10.08 6.78
C TYR A 128 -8.52 -9.65 6.23
N TRP A 129 -8.61 -9.48 4.92
CA TRP A 129 -9.89 -9.27 4.26
C TRP A 129 -10.41 -10.63 3.78
N GLY A 130 -11.31 -11.25 4.54
CA GLY A 130 -12.03 -12.47 4.09
C GLY A 130 -12.78 -12.22 2.78
#